data_AF-A0AA39V1P6-F1
#
_entry.id   AF-A0AA39V1P6-F1
#
_cell.length_a   1.000
_cell.length_b   1.000
_cell.length_c   1.000
_cell.angle_alpha   90.00
_cell.angle_beta   90.00
_cell.angle_gamma   90.00
#
_symmetry.space_group_name_H-M   'P 1'
#
loop_
_entity.id
_entity.type
_entity.pdbx_description
1 polymer ?
#
loop_
_entity_poly.entity_id
_entity_poly.type
_entity_poly.pdbx_seq_one_letter_code
_entity_poly.pdbx_strand_id
1 'polypeptide(L)'
;MELGFNRRCLRNPTRLDNPFGEVVGGFLVLEAIVQPAVWAVGVHGPGIFFSVACGSTDLPQWTERWEYGPRGVGCAERDAIEPGVSEGTGNVYIALVCKGSECAYGLVLVPVINQTSGTNDRGYRVFRRVGGFSADLHESIVIKWLNDRSQCIEII
;
A
#
# COMPACT_ATOMS: atom_id res chain seq x y z
N MET A 1 -13.61 33.89 9.16
CA MET A 1 -12.36 33.37 9.74
C MET A 1 -12.56 31.87 9.90
N GLU A 2 -12.17 31.11 8.87
CA GLU A 2 -12.44 29.67 8.78
C GLU A 2 -11.50 28.90 9.70
N LEU A 3 -12.07 28.08 10.58
CA LEU A 3 -11.34 27.21 11.48
C LEU A 3 -10.90 25.96 10.70
N GLY A 4 -9.59 25.86 10.48
CA GLY A 4 -8.95 24.72 9.84
C GLY A 4 -9.21 23.42 10.60
N PHE A 5 -9.97 22.52 9.98
CA PHE A 5 -10.14 21.13 10.42
C PHE A 5 -8.80 20.41 10.32
N ASN A 6 -8.14 20.28 11.46
CA ASN A 6 -6.93 19.48 11.62
C ASN A 6 -7.33 17.99 11.54
N ARG A 7 -7.28 17.40 10.33
CA ARG A 7 -7.63 15.99 10.05
C ARG A 7 -6.58 15.05 10.64
N ARG A 8 -6.62 14.84 11.95
CA ARG A 8 -6.16 13.58 12.56
C ARG A 8 -7.31 12.61 12.43
N CYS A 9 -7.11 11.47 11.78
CA CYS A 9 -8.01 10.32 11.94
C CYS A 9 -8.23 10.17 13.44
N LEU A 10 -9.50 10.26 13.87
CA LEU A 10 -9.87 10.15 15.27
C LEU A 10 -9.17 8.90 15.80
N ARG A 11 -8.18 9.06 16.68
CA ARG A 11 -7.60 7.95 17.44
C ARG A 11 -8.73 7.42 18.28
N ASN A 12 -9.49 6.49 17.72
CA ASN A 12 -10.51 5.79 18.45
C ASN A 12 -9.76 4.97 19.51
N PRO A 13 -10.04 5.16 20.82
CA PRO A 13 -9.36 4.42 21.89
C PRO A 13 -9.54 2.90 21.80
N THR A 14 -10.41 2.42 20.91
CA THR A 14 -10.61 1.01 20.51
C THR A 14 -9.48 0.39 19.68
N ARG A 15 -8.39 1.12 19.37
CA ARG A 15 -7.21 0.54 18.68
C ARG A 15 -6.51 -0.59 19.45
N LEU A 16 -6.90 -0.87 20.69
CA LEU A 16 -6.46 -2.08 21.39
C LEU A 16 -7.14 -3.36 20.86
N ASP A 17 -8.32 -3.26 20.23
CA ASP A 17 -9.14 -4.43 19.89
C ASP A 17 -9.09 -4.83 18.40
N ASN A 18 -8.74 -3.91 17.49
CA ASN A 18 -8.60 -4.25 16.07
C ASN A 18 -7.34 -3.61 15.43
N PRO A 19 -6.22 -4.36 15.36
CA PRO A 19 -4.99 -3.88 14.74
C PRO A 19 -5.09 -3.75 13.20
N PHE A 20 -6.20 -4.19 12.60
CA PHE A 20 -6.37 -4.28 11.15
C PHE A 20 -7.23 -3.16 10.53
N GLY A 21 -7.70 -2.20 11.34
CA GLY A 21 -8.51 -1.07 10.88
C GLY A 21 -9.98 -1.16 11.30
N GLU A 22 -10.84 -0.31 10.71
CA GLU A 22 -12.28 -0.30 10.95
C GLU A 22 -13.05 -0.51 9.65
N VAL A 23 -14.14 -1.28 9.67
CA VAL A 23 -15.02 -1.41 8.51
C VAL A 23 -16.10 -0.36 8.59
N VAL A 24 -16.16 0.53 7.60
CA VAL A 24 -17.13 1.62 7.55
C VAL A 24 -17.79 1.68 6.18
N GLY A 25 -19.12 1.51 6.14
CA GLY A 25 -19.88 1.57 4.87
C GLY A 25 -19.48 0.51 3.85
N GLY A 26 -18.92 -0.62 4.28
CA GLY A 26 -18.42 -1.69 3.40
C GLY A 26 -16.94 -1.56 2.99
N PHE A 27 -16.25 -0.50 3.43
CA PHE A 27 -14.82 -0.28 3.17
C PHE A 27 -13.99 -0.58 4.41
N LEU A 28 -12.83 -1.21 4.24
CA LEU A 28 -11.83 -1.31 5.30
C LEU A 28 -11.02 0.00 5.34
N VAL A 29 -11.18 0.77 6.41
CA VAL A 29 -10.39 1.97 6.69
C VAL A 29 -9.17 1.58 7.52
N LEU A 30 -7.98 1.82 6.98
CA LEU A 30 -6.71 1.44 7.60
C LEU A 30 -5.77 2.65 7.67
N GLU A 31 -5.17 2.89 8.84
CA GLU A 31 -4.00 3.76 8.94
C GLU A 31 -2.75 2.93 8.67
N ALA A 32 -2.11 3.17 7.52
CA ALA A 32 -0.93 2.43 7.08
C ALA A 32 0.11 3.35 6.45
N ILE A 33 1.35 2.89 6.41
CA ILE A 33 2.38 3.50 5.57
C ILE A 33 2.20 2.94 4.16
N VAL A 34 2.04 3.82 3.19
CA VAL A 34 1.79 3.44 1.79
C VAL A 34 2.96 3.84 0.93
N GLN A 35 3.53 2.87 0.21
CA GLN A 35 4.72 3.05 -0.60
C GLN A 35 4.46 2.64 -2.04
N PRO A 36 4.93 3.43 -3.03
CA PRO A 36 4.87 3.00 -4.42
C PRO A 36 5.92 1.90 -4.66
N ALA A 37 5.52 0.85 -5.36
CA ALA A 37 6.39 -0.26 -5.73
C ALA A 37 6.06 -0.75 -7.15
N VAL A 38 6.99 -1.54 -7.70
CA VAL A 38 6.76 -2.30 -8.93
C VAL A 38 6.72 -3.79 -8.57
N TRP A 39 5.72 -4.48 -9.07
CA TRP A 39 5.54 -5.91 -8.87
C TRP A 39 5.88 -6.64 -10.15
N ALA A 40 6.89 -7.53 -10.14
CA ALA A 40 7.07 -8.51 -11.18
C ALA A 40 6.43 -9.82 -10.76
N VAL A 41 5.38 -10.20 -11.48
CA VAL A 41 4.61 -11.39 -11.13
C VAL A 41 5.32 -12.67 -11.58
N GLY A 42 5.48 -13.62 -10.65
CA GLY A 42 6.08 -14.92 -10.95
C GLY A 42 5.14 -15.79 -11.79
N VAL A 43 5.66 -16.37 -12.88
CA VAL A 43 4.88 -17.23 -13.80
C VAL A 43 4.36 -18.51 -13.11
N HIS A 44 5.06 -18.99 -12.09
CA HIS A 44 4.77 -20.27 -11.42
C HIS A 44 4.65 -20.17 -9.89
N GLY A 45 4.53 -18.96 -9.33
CA GLY A 45 4.56 -18.80 -7.87
C GLY A 45 4.64 -17.35 -7.40
N PRO A 46 5.29 -17.07 -6.26
CA PRO A 46 5.39 -15.73 -5.72
C PRO A 46 6.17 -14.81 -6.68
N GLY A 47 5.69 -13.58 -6.81
CA GLY A 47 6.38 -12.52 -7.54
C GLY A 47 7.42 -11.81 -6.67
N ILE A 48 8.18 -10.91 -7.31
CA ILE A 48 9.19 -10.09 -6.66
C ILE A 48 8.73 -8.63 -6.69
N PHE A 49 8.88 -7.94 -5.56
CA PHE A 49 8.70 -6.50 -5.49
C PHE A 49 10.00 -5.74 -5.65
N PHE A 50 9.90 -4.57 -6.27
CA PHE A 50 10.97 -3.62 -6.43
C PHE A 50 10.53 -2.26 -5.89
N SER A 51 11.41 -1.57 -5.18
CA SER A 51 11.17 -0.19 -4.79
C SER A 51 11.24 0.72 -6.03
N VAL A 52 10.34 1.70 -6.10
CA VAL A 52 10.39 2.75 -7.11
C VAL A 52 11.66 3.60 -6.92
N ALA A 53 12.32 3.94 -8.03
CA ALA A 53 13.57 4.71 -8.04
C ALA A 53 13.36 6.21 -7.74
N CYS A 54 12.13 6.72 -7.91
CA CYS A 54 11.79 8.13 -7.70
C CYS A 54 11.69 8.52 -6.21
N GLY A 55 11.96 9.80 -5.92
CA GLY A 55 12.07 10.39 -4.59
C GLY A 55 10.79 10.38 -3.74
N SER A 56 11.03 10.50 -2.44
CA SER A 56 10.20 10.10 -1.29
C SER A 56 8.88 10.84 -1.02
N THR A 57 8.48 11.85 -1.79
CA THR A 57 7.54 12.85 -1.25
C THR A 57 6.14 12.87 -1.87
N ASP A 58 5.96 12.41 -3.11
CA ASP A 58 4.63 12.33 -3.72
C ASP A 58 4.40 10.97 -4.37
N LEU A 59 3.23 10.38 -4.13
CA LEU A 59 2.85 9.11 -4.77
C LEU A 59 2.75 9.35 -6.29
N PRO A 60 3.58 8.68 -7.11
CA PRO A 60 3.67 8.96 -8.53
C PRO A 60 2.35 8.68 -9.25
N GLN A 61 2.14 9.35 -10.39
CA GLN A 61 0.95 9.13 -11.20
C GLN A 61 0.90 7.66 -11.63
N TRP A 62 -0.24 7.01 -11.38
CA TRP A 62 -0.42 5.58 -11.63
C TRP A 62 -0.31 5.20 -13.11
N THR A 63 -0.65 6.14 -14.00
CA THR A 63 -0.79 5.93 -15.44
C THR A 63 0.54 5.76 -16.18
N GLU A 64 1.66 6.09 -15.55
CA GLU A 64 3.00 5.96 -16.12
C GLU A 64 3.73 4.77 -15.50
N ARG A 65 4.44 3.98 -16.31
CA ARG A 65 5.25 2.87 -15.78
C ARG A 65 6.39 3.42 -14.92
N TRP A 66 6.45 3.01 -13.66
CA TRP A 66 7.47 3.52 -12.75
C TRP A 66 8.81 2.85 -12.98
N GLU A 67 9.88 3.65 -12.92
CA GLU A 67 11.24 3.15 -12.85
C GLU A 67 11.47 2.51 -11.47
N TYR A 68 12.16 1.37 -11.45
CA TYR A 68 12.41 0.60 -10.24
C TYR A 68 13.86 0.16 -10.17
N GLY A 69 14.37 0.04 -8.94
CA GLY A 69 15.74 -0.43 -8.72
C GLY A 69 15.91 -1.90 -9.14
N PRO A 70 17.12 -2.33 -9.54
CA PRO A 70 17.35 -3.71 -10.00
C PRO A 70 17.27 -4.75 -8.86
N ARG A 71 17.33 -4.30 -7.60
CA ARG A 71 17.30 -5.17 -6.42
C ARG A 71 15.87 -5.38 -5.94
N GLY A 72 15.45 -6.65 -5.90
CA GLY A 72 14.18 -7.04 -5.29
C GLY A 72 14.20 -6.78 -3.79
N VAL A 73 13.07 -6.28 -3.28
CA VAL A 73 12.88 -5.87 -1.88
C VAL A 73 12.16 -6.95 -1.07
N GLY A 74 11.31 -7.74 -1.73
CA GLY A 74 10.54 -8.78 -1.04
C GLY A 74 9.70 -9.63 -1.98
N CYS A 75 8.93 -10.52 -1.36
CA CYS A 75 8.07 -11.48 -2.04
C CYS A 75 6.62 -11.00 -2.07
N ALA A 76 5.93 -11.40 -3.11
CA ALA A 76 4.57 -11.00 -3.44
C ALA A 76 3.71 -12.21 -3.76
N GLU A 77 2.52 -12.27 -3.18
CA GLU A 77 1.55 -13.31 -3.50
C GLU A 77 0.26 -12.67 -3.99
N ARG A 78 -0.25 -13.13 -5.13
CA ARG A 78 -1.49 -12.63 -5.70
C ARG A 78 -2.69 -13.24 -4.95
N ASP A 79 -3.71 -12.43 -4.68
CA ASP A 79 -4.97 -12.97 -4.14
C ASP A 79 -5.73 -13.77 -5.22
N ALA A 80 -5.65 -13.33 -6.47
CA ALA A 80 -6.24 -13.97 -7.64
C ALA A 80 -5.43 -13.70 -8.91
N ILE A 81 -5.66 -14.50 -9.96
CA ILE A 81 -5.17 -14.19 -11.31
C ILE A 81 -6.14 -13.20 -11.94
N GLU A 82 -5.74 -11.94 -11.97
CA GLU A 82 -6.46 -10.83 -12.60
C GLU A 82 -5.72 -10.28 -13.83
N PRO A 83 -6.42 -10.11 -14.96
CA PRO A 83 -5.86 -9.49 -16.15
C PRO A 83 -5.34 -8.07 -15.91
N GLY A 84 -4.14 -7.79 -16.42
CA GLY A 84 -3.52 -6.46 -16.36
C GLY A 84 -2.86 -6.06 -15.03
N VAL A 85 -3.20 -6.70 -13.90
CA VAL A 85 -2.55 -6.44 -12.60
C VAL A 85 -1.61 -7.59 -12.20
N SER A 86 -2.01 -8.82 -12.45
CA SER A 86 -1.27 -10.03 -12.05
C SER A 86 -0.70 -10.82 -13.25
N GLU A 87 -0.79 -10.28 -14.45
CA GLU A 87 -0.34 -10.95 -15.68
C GLU A 87 1.02 -10.44 -16.19
N GLY A 88 1.69 -9.55 -15.45
CA GLY A 88 2.98 -9.00 -15.85
C GLY A 88 3.62 -8.11 -14.80
N THR A 89 4.63 -7.35 -15.21
CA THR A 89 5.26 -6.35 -14.35
C THR A 89 4.43 -5.07 -14.33
N GLY A 90 3.93 -4.67 -13.15
CA GLY A 90 3.04 -3.52 -13.01
C GLY A 90 3.35 -2.65 -11.80
N ASN A 91 2.89 -1.39 -11.84
CA ASN A 91 2.89 -0.51 -10.68
C ASN A 91 1.93 -1.09 -9.63
N VAL A 92 2.26 -0.92 -8.35
CA VAL A 92 1.41 -1.27 -7.22
C VAL A 92 1.70 -0.32 -6.06
N TYR A 93 0.80 -0.25 -5.10
CA TYR A 93 1.09 0.34 -3.80
C TYR A 93 1.22 -0.76 -2.75
N ILE A 94 2.13 -0.58 -1.80
CA ILE A 94 2.27 -1.45 -0.64
C ILE A 94 1.77 -0.71 0.58
N ALA A 95 0.79 -1.28 1.28
CA ALA A 95 0.43 -0.85 2.62
C ALA A 95 1.14 -1.74 3.63
N LEU A 96 2.06 -1.17 4.41
CA LEU A 96 2.71 -1.86 5.52
C LEU A 96 1.73 -1.96 6.69
N VAL A 97 1.37 -3.19 7.09
CA VAL A 97 0.33 -3.46 8.09
C VAL A 97 0.94 -3.88 9.42
N CYS A 98 1.93 -4.77 9.40
CA CYS A 98 2.55 -5.26 10.62
C CYS A 98 4.01 -5.69 10.41
N LYS A 99 4.71 -5.88 11.52
CA LYS A 99 6.06 -6.44 11.56
C LYS A 99 6.09 -7.65 12.49
N GLY A 100 6.74 -8.72 12.04
CA GLY A 100 7.16 -9.84 12.88
C GLY A 100 8.55 -9.59 13.48
N SER A 101 9.19 -10.66 13.94
CA SER A 101 10.58 -10.62 14.43
C SER A 101 11.59 -10.40 13.30
N GLU A 102 11.35 -10.98 12.13
CA GLU A 102 12.31 -11.01 11.00
C GLU A 102 11.75 -10.39 9.72
N CYS A 103 10.43 -10.26 9.59
CA CYS A 103 9.78 -9.79 8.36
C CYS A 103 8.79 -8.66 8.59
N ALA A 104 8.71 -7.73 7.65
CA ALA A 104 7.58 -6.83 7.48
C ALA A 104 6.52 -7.50 6.60
N TYR A 105 5.25 -7.30 6.94
CA TYR A 105 4.11 -7.79 6.16
C TYR A 105 3.23 -6.63 5.73
N GLY A 106 2.66 -6.77 4.54
CA GLY A 106 1.80 -5.75 3.96
C GLY A 106 0.79 -6.29 2.97
N LEU A 107 0.01 -5.36 2.45
CA LEU A 107 -0.97 -5.60 1.39
C LEU A 107 -0.49 -4.97 0.09
N VAL A 108 -0.82 -5.64 -1.00
CA VAL A 108 -0.58 -5.18 -2.37
C VAL A 108 -1.86 -4.54 -2.87
N LEU A 109 -1.75 -3.29 -3.29
CA LEU A 109 -2.89 -2.42 -3.55
C LEU A 109 -2.80 -1.82 -4.96
N VAL A 110 -3.95 -1.66 -5.60
CA VAL A 110 -4.12 -0.87 -6.83
C VAL A 110 -5.15 0.23 -6.61
N PRO A 111 -4.98 1.44 -7.17
CA PRO A 111 -5.94 2.51 -6.99
C PRO A 111 -7.25 2.20 -7.73
N VAL A 112 -8.37 2.66 -7.17
CA VAL A 112 -9.67 2.61 -7.85
C VAL A 112 -9.80 3.84 -8.76
N ILE A 113 -9.46 3.68 -10.04
CA ILE A 113 -9.29 4.79 -11.01
C ILE A 113 -10.64 5.44 -11.42
N ASN A 114 -11.77 4.76 -11.22
CA ASN A 114 -13.09 5.23 -11.68
C ASN A 114 -13.82 6.17 -10.71
N GLN A 115 -13.22 6.54 -9.58
CA GLN A 115 -13.78 7.58 -8.70
C GLN A 115 -13.11 8.90 -9.04
N THR A 116 -13.91 9.89 -9.44
CA THR A 116 -13.55 11.16 -10.10
C THR A 116 -12.55 12.07 -9.34
N SER A 117 -12.00 11.64 -8.21
CA SER A 117 -10.94 12.32 -7.45
C SER A 117 -9.93 11.38 -6.76
N GLY A 118 -9.94 10.07 -7.06
CA GLY A 118 -9.07 9.06 -6.41
C GLY A 118 -9.17 9.02 -4.87
N THR A 119 -10.14 9.73 -4.32
CA THR A 119 -10.36 9.99 -2.90
C THR A 119 -11.86 9.94 -2.63
N ASN A 120 -12.25 9.35 -1.52
CA ASN A 120 -13.66 9.32 -1.11
C ASN A 120 -14.11 10.67 -0.50
N ASP A 121 -15.37 10.75 -0.06
CA ASP A 121 -15.94 11.93 0.62
C ASP A 121 -15.14 12.37 1.87
N ARG A 122 -14.35 11.46 2.46
CA ARG A 122 -13.46 11.72 3.62
C ARG A 122 -12.08 12.23 3.22
N GLY A 123 -11.76 12.23 1.92
CA GLY A 123 -10.46 12.58 1.37
C GLY A 123 -9.42 11.47 1.49
N TYR A 124 -9.82 10.23 1.79
CA TYR A 124 -8.94 9.07 1.84
C TYR A 124 -8.80 8.45 0.46
N ARG A 125 -7.58 8.04 0.11
CA ARG A 125 -7.34 7.32 -1.14
C ARG A 125 -7.96 5.94 -1.06
N VAL A 126 -8.65 5.57 -2.14
CA VAL A 126 -9.37 4.28 -2.23
C VAL A 126 -8.55 3.31 -3.08
N PHE A 127 -8.30 2.15 -2.51
CA PHE A 127 -7.56 1.07 -3.13
C PHE A 127 -8.39 -0.20 -3.17
N ARG A 128 -7.99 -1.09 -4.06
CA ARG A 128 -8.43 -2.49 -4.07
C ARG A 128 -7.23 -3.36 -3.72
N ARG A 129 -7.44 -4.36 -2.87
CA ARG A 129 -6.41 -5.35 -2.54
C ARG A 129 -6.27 -6.37 -3.67
N VAL A 130 -5.03 -6.69 -4.03
CA VAL A 130 -4.70 -7.66 -5.09
C VAL A 130 -3.70 -8.73 -4.65
N GLY A 131 -3.20 -8.64 -3.42
CA GLY A 131 -2.22 -9.59 -2.91
C GLY A 131 -1.68 -9.27 -1.52
N GLY A 132 -0.77 -10.15 -1.08
CA GLY A 132 0.03 -10.03 0.13
C GLY A 132 1.50 -9.74 -0.18
N PHE A 133 2.17 -9.08 0.76
CA PHE A 133 3.58 -8.73 0.71
C PHE A 133 4.31 -9.21 1.96
N SER A 134 5.53 -9.71 1.78
CA SER A 134 6.49 -9.91 2.85
C SER A 134 7.89 -9.48 2.42
N ALA A 135 8.62 -8.80 3.31
CA ALA A 135 10.03 -8.48 3.11
C ALA A 135 10.85 -8.64 4.39
N ASP A 136 12.14 -8.89 4.22
CA ASP A 136 13.10 -8.99 5.31
C ASP A 136 13.30 -7.62 5.99
N LEU A 137 13.27 -7.58 7.32
CA LEU A 137 13.50 -6.37 8.10
C LEU A 137 14.96 -5.90 8.10
N HIS A 138 15.90 -6.69 7.56
CA HIS A 138 17.27 -6.28 7.31
C HIS A 138 17.43 -5.45 6.02
N GLU A 139 16.41 -5.39 5.17
CA GLU A 139 16.44 -4.54 3.98
C GLU A 139 16.31 -3.05 4.37
N SER A 140 17.35 -2.27 4.05
CA SER A 140 17.43 -0.85 4.44
C SER A 140 16.25 -0.02 3.94
N ILE A 141 15.71 -0.36 2.77
CA ILE A 141 14.53 0.29 2.20
C ILE A 141 13.26 -0.03 3.00
N VAL A 142 13.12 -1.25 3.53
CA VAL A 142 11.99 -1.65 4.36
C VAL A 142 12.05 -0.94 5.70
N ILE A 143 13.24 -0.86 6.31
CA ILE A 143 13.47 -0.08 7.53
C ILE A 143 13.11 1.38 7.29
N LYS A 144 13.54 1.97 6.17
CA LYS A 144 13.22 3.36 5.82
C LYS A 144 11.70 3.54 5.71
N TRP A 145 11.02 2.68 4.95
CA TRP A 145 9.57 2.74 4.81
C TRP A 145 8.84 2.64 6.14
N LEU A 146 9.25 1.77 7.05
CA LEU A 146 8.64 1.64 8.37
C LEU A 146 8.75 2.91 9.24
N ASN A 147 9.65 3.84 8.89
CA ASN A 147 9.80 5.13 9.56
C ASN A 147 9.09 6.29 8.83
N ASP A 148 8.45 6.02 7.68
CA ASP A 148 7.71 7.03 6.94
C ASP A 148 6.35 7.34 7.60
N ARG A 149 5.72 8.42 7.14
CA ARG A 149 4.45 8.89 7.69
C ARG A 149 3.30 7.95 7.30
N SER A 150 2.51 7.55 8.30
CA SER A 150 1.25 6.85 8.07
C SER A 150 0.18 7.77 7.47
N GLN A 151 -0.74 7.18 6.71
CA GLN A 151 -1.92 7.83 6.18
C GLN A 151 -3.13 6.91 6.26
N CYS A 152 -4.32 7.49 6.31
CA CYS A 152 -5.58 6.73 6.28
C CYS A 152 -5.96 6.43 4.83
N ILE A 153 -6.19 5.16 4.55
CA ILE A 153 -6.62 4.65 3.25
C ILE A 153 -7.91 3.84 3.41
N GLU A 154 -8.64 3.69 2.32
CA GLU A 154 -9.77 2.77 2.24
C GLU A 154 -9.47 1.65 1.27
N ILE A 155 -9.85 0.43 1.65
CA ILE A 155 -9.66 -0.78 0.87
C ILE A 155 -11.03 -1.42 0.62
N ILE A 156 -11.30 -1.72 -0.65
CA ILE A 156 -12.41 -2.58 -1.10
C ILE A 156 -11.95 -4.02 -1.36
#